data_AF-A0A4Y2PE88-F1
#
_entry.id   AF-A0A4Y2PE88-F1
#
_cell.length_a   1.000
_cell.length_b   1.000
_cell.length_c   1.000
_cell.angle_alpha   90.00
_cell.angle_beta   90.00
_cell.angle_gamma   90.00
#
_symmetry.space_group_name_H-M   'P 1'
#
loop_
_entity.id
_entity.type
_entity.pdbx_description
1 polymer ?
#
loop_
_entity_poly.entity_id
_entity_poly.type
_entity_poly.pdbx_seq_one_letter_code
_entity_poly.pdbx_strand_id
1 'polypeptide(L)'
;MTQCETPEQREARVEQSRVKMSASRALETPEVRRDRLEEDRHRRAASRANETTEQREARVEENRVRIVQTRELLRQSNLKLEAFTYDSEYDYQVHPNVYIGKMDIVCVHCSAKQFRESLLGCVAHMS
;
A
#
# COMPACT_ATOMS: atom_id res chain seq x y z
N MET A 1 4.52 40.67 -13.54
CA MET A 1 3.19 40.96 -12.97
C MET A 1 2.43 39.64 -12.92
N THR A 2 2.34 39.02 -11.75
CA THR A 2 1.49 37.84 -11.56
C THR A 2 0.03 38.29 -11.64
N GLN A 3 -0.77 37.61 -12.45
CA GLN A 3 -2.21 37.85 -12.55
C GLN A 3 -2.83 37.73 -11.16
N CYS A 4 -3.62 38.73 -10.74
CA CYS A 4 -4.46 38.62 -9.55
C CYS A 4 -5.62 37.67 -9.90
N GLU A 5 -5.40 36.36 -9.75
CA GLU A 5 -6.46 35.36 -9.82
C GLU A 5 -7.26 35.36 -8.51
N THR A 6 -8.59 35.25 -8.58
CA THR A 6 -9.41 35.00 -7.39
C THR A 6 -9.22 33.55 -6.91
N PRO A 7 -9.55 33.23 -5.64
CA PRO A 7 -9.51 31.86 -5.16
C PRO A 7 -10.30 30.89 -6.05
N GLU A 8 -11.49 31.29 -6.52
CA GLU A 8 -12.35 30.48 -7.39
C GLU A 8 -11.72 30.26 -8.76
N GLN A 9 -11.11 31.29 -9.34
CA GLN A 9 -10.38 31.18 -10.60
C GLN A 9 -9.17 30.24 -10.46
N ARG A 10 -8.45 30.33 -9.34
CA ARG A 10 -7.33 29.44 -9.02
C ARG A 10 -7.80 28.00 -8.88
N GLU A 11 -8.89 27.76 -8.16
CA GLU A 11 -9.47 26.43 -7.98
C GLU A 11 -9.91 25.83 -9.31
N ALA A 12 -10.64 26.59 -10.13
CA ALA A 12 -11.06 26.15 -11.46
C ALA A 12 -9.85 25.82 -12.35
N ARG A 13 -8.78 26.63 -12.29
CA ARG A 13 -7.54 26.39 -13.03
C ARG A 13 -6.82 25.12 -12.54
N VAL A 14 -6.68 24.94 -11.23
CA VAL A 14 -6.06 23.75 -10.63
C VAL A 14 -6.85 22.49 -10.98
N GLU A 15 -8.18 22.55 -10.91
CA GLU A 15 -9.03 21.42 -11.27
C GLU A 15 -8.92 21.08 -12.75
N GLN A 16 -8.94 22.09 -13.63
CA GLN A 16 -8.72 21.86 -15.06
C GLN A 16 -7.34 21.24 -15.33
N SER A 17 -6.29 21.70 -14.65
CA SER A 17 -4.96 21.10 -14.74
C SER A 17 -4.96 19.65 -14.24
N ARG A 18 -5.67 19.35 -13.14
CA ARG A 18 -5.79 18.00 -12.60
C ARG A 18 -6.43 17.05 -13.59
N VAL A 19 -7.55 17.45 -14.20
CA VAL A 19 -8.28 16.66 -15.21
C VAL A 19 -7.43 16.44 -16.46
N LYS A 20 -6.74 17.46 -16.95
CA LYS A 20 -5.84 17.33 -18.11
C LYS A 20 -4.71 16.34 -17.82
N MET A 21 -4.06 16.47 -16.67
CA MET A 21 -2.97 15.57 -16.29
C MET A 21 -3.45 14.12 -16.08
N SER A 22 -4.64 13.91 -15.51
CA SER A 22 -5.18 12.55 -15.36
C SER A 22 -5.50 11.92 -16.72
N ALA A 23 -6.10 12.69 -17.64
CA ALA A 23 -6.39 12.21 -18.99
C ALA A 23 -5.10 11.87 -19.75
N SER A 24 -4.08 12.73 -19.68
CA SER A 24 -2.77 12.43 -20.29
C SER A 24 -2.13 11.18 -19.70
N ARG A 25 -2.18 10.99 -18.37
CA ARG A 25 -1.63 9.79 -17.71
C ARG A 25 -2.35 8.50 -18.09
N ALA A 26 -3.66 8.58 -18.34
CA ALA A 26 -4.46 7.42 -18.77
C ALA A 26 -4.10 6.95 -20.20
N LEU A 27 -3.56 7.85 -21.02
CA LEU A 27 -3.14 7.57 -22.40
C LEU A 27 -1.64 7.26 -22.53
N GLU A 28 -0.88 7.19 -21.43
CA GLU A 28 0.54 6.84 -21.46
C GLU A 28 0.76 5.42 -22.01
N THR A 29 1.70 5.26 -22.96
CA THR A 29 2.18 3.92 -23.30
C THR A 29 3.01 3.35 -22.15
N PRO A 30 3.21 2.02 -22.08
CA PRO A 30 4.04 1.40 -21.04
C PRO A 30 5.46 1.99 -20.96
N GLU A 31 6.07 2.32 -22.10
CA GLU A 31 7.42 2.90 -22.20
C GLU A 31 7.44 4.31 -21.62
N VAL A 32 6.51 5.17 -22.04
CA VAL A 32 6.38 6.55 -21.52
C VAL A 32 6.12 6.53 -20.02
N ARG A 33 5.25 5.64 -19.55
CA ARG A 33 4.97 5.46 -18.12
C ARG A 33 6.22 5.05 -17.36
N ARG A 34 6.99 4.09 -17.88
CA ARG A 34 8.24 3.63 -17.26
C ARG A 34 9.24 4.77 -17.14
N ASP A 35 9.47 5.51 -18.22
CA ASP A 35 10.46 6.58 -18.28
C ASP A 35 10.07 7.74 -17.34
N ARG A 36 8.78 8.11 -17.28
CA ARG A 36 8.27 9.09 -16.30
C ARG A 36 8.48 8.61 -14.87
N LEU A 37 8.23 7.34 -14.56
CA LEU A 37 8.44 6.78 -13.23
C LEU A 37 9.92 6.74 -12.85
N GLU A 38 10.81 6.50 -13.82
CA GLU A 38 12.26 6.57 -13.65
C GLU A 38 12.72 7.99 -13.31
N GLU A 39 12.26 8.98 -14.06
CA GLU A 39 12.54 10.39 -13.78
C GLU A 39 12.03 10.80 -12.39
N ASP A 40 10.80 10.38 -12.04
CA ASP A 40 10.23 10.61 -10.71
C ASP A 40 11.08 9.97 -9.59
N ARG A 41 11.68 8.79 -9.83
CA ARG A 41 12.61 8.17 -8.86
C ARG A 41 13.87 9.01 -8.71
N HIS A 42 14.49 9.44 -9.81
CA HIS A 42 15.69 10.26 -9.80
C HIS A 42 15.47 11.60 -9.10
N ARG A 43 14.37 12.31 -9.41
CA ARG A 43 14.00 13.57 -8.76
C ARG A 43 13.82 13.41 -7.26
N ARG A 44 13.13 12.35 -6.81
CA ARG A 44 12.98 12.07 -5.37
C ARG A 44 14.30 11.74 -4.70
N ALA A 45 15.18 10.98 -5.36
CA ALA A 45 16.50 10.65 -4.81
C ALA A 45 17.35 11.91 -4.64
N ALA A 46 17.39 12.78 -5.66
CA ALA A 46 18.10 14.07 -5.59
C ALA A 46 17.53 14.98 -4.50
N SER A 47 16.19 15.07 -4.39
CA SER A 47 15.55 15.83 -3.32
C SER A 47 15.93 15.32 -1.93
N ARG A 48 15.96 13.98 -1.73
CA ARG A 48 16.38 13.36 -0.46
C ARG A 48 17.84 13.60 -0.14
N ALA A 49 18.71 13.61 -1.14
CA ALA A 49 20.14 13.89 -0.95
C ALA A 49 20.40 15.33 -0.48
N ASN A 50 19.50 16.26 -0.80
CA ASN A 50 19.58 17.67 -0.43
C ASN A 50 18.75 18.02 0.81
N GLU A 51 18.15 17.04 1.51
CA GLU A 51 17.40 17.29 2.74
C GLU A 51 18.33 17.82 3.85
N THR A 52 17.86 18.81 4.60
CA THR A 52 18.47 19.15 5.89
C THR A 52 18.17 18.06 6.92
N THR A 53 18.93 18.01 8.02
CA THR A 53 18.65 17.07 9.12
C THR A 53 17.23 17.22 9.66
N GLU A 54 16.76 18.45 9.86
CA GLU A 54 15.40 18.74 10.33
C GLU A 54 14.33 18.25 9.34
N GLN A 55 14.53 18.48 8.03
CA GLN A 55 13.60 17.98 6.99
C GLN A 55 13.56 16.45 6.96
N ARG A 56 14.73 15.82 7.11
CA ARG A 56 14.85 14.36 7.18
C ARG A 56 14.10 13.80 8.39
N GLU A 57 14.28 14.41 9.56
CA GLU A 57 13.60 14.02 10.80
C GLU A 57 12.08 14.19 10.69
N ALA A 58 11.61 15.33 10.20
CA ALA A 58 10.19 15.59 9.97
C ALA A 58 9.57 14.55 9.02
N ARG A 59 10.24 14.24 7.90
CA ARG A 59 9.78 13.21 6.96
C ARG A 59 9.72 11.81 7.58
N VAL A 60 10.71 11.46 8.40
CA VAL A 60 10.75 10.16 9.09
C VAL A 60 9.63 10.07 10.12
N GLU A 61 9.40 11.14 10.89
CA GLU A 61 8.33 11.18 11.88
C GLU A 61 6.94 11.13 11.22
N GLU A 62 6.72 11.88 10.15
CA GLU A 62 5.47 11.82 9.36
C GLU A 62 5.22 10.39 8.84
N ASN A 63 6.27 9.72 8.35
CA ASN A 63 6.18 8.34 7.90
C ASN A 63 5.82 7.39 9.06
N ARG A 64 6.43 7.58 10.24
CA ARG A 64 6.15 6.81 11.44
C ARG A 64 4.69 6.95 11.86
N VAL A 65 4.20 8.19 11.96
CA VAL A 65 2.80 8.50 12.30
C VAL A 65 1.85 7.85 11.31
N ARG A 66 2.10 7.99 10.00
CA ARG A 66 1.27 7.39 8.96
C ARG A 66 1.19 5.87 9.09
N ILE A 67 2.32 5.19 9.29
CA ILE A 67 2.33 3.72 9.45
C ILE A 67 1.51 3.29 10.67
N VAL A 68 1.67 3.98 11.80
CA VAL A 68 0.91 3.68 13.02
C VAL A 68 -0.59 3.89 12.80
N GLN A 69 -0.98 5.01 12.20
CA GLN A 69 -2.38 5.30 11.88
C GLN A 69 -2.98 4.25 10.94
N THR A 70 -2.29 3.88 9.87
CA THR A 70 -2.75 2.84 8.95
C THR A 70 -2.91 1.49 9.67
N ARG A 71 -1.95 1.10 10.52
CA ARG A 71 -2.05 -0.14 11.29
C ARG A 71 -3.22 -0.12 12.26
N GLU A 72 -3.49 1.01 12.89
CA GLU A 72 -4.62 1.14 13.82
C GLU A 72 -5.96 1.07 13.09
N LEU A 73 -6.09 1.72 11.94
CA LEU A 73 -7.26 1.58 11.08
C LEU A 73 -7.49 0.12 10.65
N LEU A 74 -6.41 -0.59 10.27
CA LEU A 74 -6.49 -2.01 9.91
C LEU A 74 -6.78 -2.91 11.11
N ARG A 75 -6.48 -2.51 12.34
CA ARG A 75 -6.92 -3.27 13.53
C ARG A 75 -8.42 -3.14 13.76
N GLN A 76 -8.98 -1.99 13.40
CA GLN A 76 -10.39 -1.69 13.55
C GLN A 76 -11.25 -2.30 12.43
N SER A 77 -10.66 -2.72 11.30
CA SER A 77 -11.40 -3.41 10.25
C SER A 77 -11.91 -4.78 10.70
N ASN A 78 -13.18 -5.03 10.39
CA ASN A 78 -13.84 -6.30 10.67
C ASN A 78 -13.56 -7.29 9.54
N LEU A 79 -12.73 -8.30 9.80
CA LEU A 79 -12.39 -9.35 8.81
C LEU A 79 -13.45 -10.47 8.68
N LYS A 80 -14.61 -10.34 9.34
CA LYS A 80 -15.66 -11.37 9.25
C LYS A 80 -16.14 -11.49 7.80
N LEU A 81 -16.04 -12.70 7.25
CA LEU A 81 -16.48 -13.06 5.89
C LEU A 81 -15.66 -12.42 4.75
N GLU A 82 -14.57 -11.69 5.04
CA GLU A 82 -13.72 -11.10 3.99
C GLU A 82 -13.03 -12.15 3.10
N ALA A 83 -12.97 -13.41 3.54
CA ALA A 83 -12.49 -14.52 2.71
C ALA A 83 -13.37 -14.77 1.47
N PHE A 84 -14.66 -14.38 1.50
CA PHE A 84 -15.57 -14.53 0.37
C PHE A 84 -15.46 -13.39 -0.65
N THR A 85 -14.76 -12.31 -0.29
CA THR A 85 -14.53 -11.10 -1.09
C THR A 85 -13.04 -10.95 -1.37
N TYR A 86 -12.39 -12.04 -1.80
CA TYR A 86 -10.98 -12.02 -2.13
C TYR A 86 -10.69 -11.11 -3.33
N ASP A 87 -9.81 -10.12 -3.11
CA ASP A 87 -9.30 -9.21 -4.13
C ASP A 87 -7.78 -9.39 -4.26
N SER A 88 -7.31 -9.87 -5.41
CA SER A 88 -5.89 -10.09 -5.67
C SER A 88 -5.06 -8.80 -5.70
N GLU A 89 -5.68 -7.63 -5.83
CA GLU A 89 -4.99 -6.35 -5.79
C GLU A 89 -4.74 -5.87 -4.35
N TYR A 90 -5.43 -6.46 -3.36
CA TYR A 90 -5.27 -6.10 -1.95
C TYR A 90 -4.10 -6.85 -1.31
N ASP A 91 -3.14 -6.12 -0.76
CA ASP A 91 -2.02 -6.72 -0.02
C ASP A 91 -2.45 -7.12 1.40
N TYR A 92 -3.10 -8.29 1.51
CA TYR A 92 -3.55 -8.82 2.80
C TYR A 92 -2.41 -9.05 3.81
N GLN A 93 -1.14 -9.09 3.38
CA GLN A 93 0.01 -9.26 4.29
C GLN A 93 0.21 -8.06 5.22
N VAL A 94 -0.30 -6.88 4.84
CA VAL A 94 -0.20 -5.68 5.68
C VAL A 94 -1.16 -5.69 6.86
N HIS A 95 -2.16 -6.57 6.84
CA HIS A 95 -3.20 -6.60 7.87
C HIS A 95 -2.68 -7.32 9.12
N PRO A 96 -2.64 -6.65 10.30
CA PRO A 96 -1.99 -7.19 11.50
C PRO A 96 -2.62 -8.50 12.01
N ASN A 97 -3.88 -8.74 11.67
CA ASN A 97 -4.63 -9.94 12.05
C ASN A 97 -4.60 -11.07 10.99
N VAL A 98 -3.99 -10.86 9.82
CA VAL A 98 -3.85 -11.89 8.77
C VAL A 98 -2.51 -12.60 8.97
N TYR A 99 -2.46 -13.46 10.00
CA TYR A 99 -1.31 -14.31 10.30
C TYR A 99 -1.79 -15.72 10.62
N ILE A 100 -1.60 -16.65 9.67
CA ILE A 100 -2.06 -18.05 9.80
C ILE A 100 -1.05 -18.90 10.63
N GLY A 101 0.19 -18.41 10.81
CA GLY A 101 1.25 -19.12 11.54
C GLY A 101 2.10 -20.05 10.65
N LYS A 102 2.98 -20.86 11.27
CA LYS A 102 3.77 -21.88 10.57
C LYS A 102 3.09 -23.25 10.67
N MET A 103 3.19 -24.06 9.60
CA MET A 103 2.81 -25.49 9.61
C MET A 103 3.99 -26.36 10.02
N ASP A 104 4.48 -26.19 11.24
CA ASP A 104 5.65 -26.91 11.76
C ASP A 104 5.28 -28.06 12.70
N ILE A 105 4.00 -28.21 13.05
CA ILE A 105 3.52 -29.33 13.86
C ILE A 105 3.27 -30.53 12.96
N VAL A 106 3.87 -31.66 13.29
CA VAL A 106 3.67 -32.92 12.57
C VAL A 106 2.67 -33.80 13.32
N CYS A 107 1.64 -34.24 12.61
CA CYS A 107 0.60 -35.13 13.06
C CYS A 107 1.21 -36.50 13.41
N VAL A 108 1.10 -36.95 14.67
CA VAL A 108 1.67 -38.24 15.12
C VAL A 108 1.03 -39.46 14.44
N HIS A 109 -0.18 -39.33 13.91
CA HIS A 109 -0.94 -40.45 13.33
C HIS A 109 -0.71 -40.63 11.83
N CYS A 110 -0.46 -39.55 11.08
CA CYS A 110 -0.35 -39.61 9.61
C CYS A 110 0.84 -38.81 9.07
N SER A 111 1.70 -38.27 9.93
CA SER A 111 2.87 -37.46 9.57
C SER A 111 2.59 -36.18 8.76
N ALA A 112 1.32 -35.77 8.62
CA ALA A 112 0.95 -34.52 7.95
C ALA A 112 1.37 -33.29 8.77
N LYS A 113 1.73 -32.20 8.10
CA LYS A 113 2.01 -30.91 8.75
C LYS A 113 0.71 -30.17 9.07
N GLN A 114 0.62 -29.49 10.21
CA GLN A 114 -0.55 -28.74 10.66
C GLN A 114 -0.16 -27.43 11.37
N PHE A 115 -1.11 -26.49 11.43
CA PHE A 115 -0.97 -25.25 12.21
C PHE A 115 -1.26 -25.49 13.70
N ARG A 116 -0.69 -24.64 14.55
CA ARG A 116 -0.80 -24.71 16.01
C ARG A 116 -2.23 -24.66 16.56
N GLU A 117 -3.09 -23.92 15.89
CA GLU A 117 -4.49 -23.71 16.30
C GLU A 117 -5.48 -24.54 15.47
N SER A 118 -5.01 -25.55 14.74
CA SER A 118 -5.89 -26.40 13.96
C SER A 118 -6.75 -27.28 14.88
N LEU A 119 -7.98 -26.83 15.13
CA LEU A 119 -8.97 -27.55 15.95
C LEU A 119 -9.63 -28.73 15.21
N LEU A 120 -9.41 -28.87 13.89
CA LEU A 120 -10.16 -29.78 13.01
C LEU A 120 -9.37 -31.02 12.53
N GLY A 121 -8.15 -31.22 13.01
CA GLY A 121 -7.34 -32.38 12.64
C GLY A 121 -6.71 -32.28 11.24
N CYS A 122 -5.92 -33.30 10.91
CA CYS A 122 -5.01 -33.32 9.77
C CYS A 122 -5.80 -33.38 8.44
N VAL A 123 -5.79 -32.30 7.64
CA VAL A 123 -6.42 -32.28 6.31
C VAL A 123 -5.57 -33.11 5.35
N ALA A 124 -5.96 -34.37 5.15
CA ALA A 124 -5.30 -35.27 4.22
C ALA A 124 -5.59 -34.83 2.78
N HIS A 125 -4.54 -34.63 1.99
CA HIS A 125 -4.63 -34.52 0.53
C HIS A 125 -5.07 -35.90 0.02
N MET A 126 -6.34 -36.05 -0.37
CA MET A 126 -6.79 -37.23 -1.08
C MET A 126 -6.30 -37.09 -2.53
N SER A 127 -5.29 -37.88 -2.89
CA SER A 127 -4.90 -38.11 -4.30
C SER A 127 -5.89 -39.01 -5.00
#